data_AF-X4ZJS8-F1
#
_entry.id   AF-X4ZJS8-F1
#
_cell.length_a   1.000
_cell.length_b   1.000
_cell.length_c   1.000
_cell.angle_alpha   90.00
_cell.angle_beta   90.00
_cell.angle_gamma   90.00
#
_symmetry.space_group_name_H-M   'P 1'
#
loop_
_entity.id
_entity.type
_entity.pdbx_description
1 polymer ?
#
loop_
_entity_poly.entity_id
_entity_poly.type
_entity_poly.pdbx_seq_one_letter_code
_entity_poly.pdbx_strand_id
1 'polypeptide(L)'
;MSSLNHASQYYTSMATVPNLAKEWADRGQYTTWTSTVPENARFGPLDVFTICAGNIDNPVILFIHGYPTSSFDFRELFEELSQDYYVCAIDTPGYGFSSKPRNGYIYSIHDDARLVDHVVREVLKLNKFALFTHDKGDTVGMALLKLYQKYRECPYQITHHFITNGNIYLPLAQLSQLQNQLLDPVSGPALSSNLNGTIFAQALATLAYSKTLSSDEIASLASIFDYQGGANVQHDVIQYVNQRKQFEVGWLETLHKSDVPTTIIWGEQDQISPIRVSDYVWTTYLKSRKQVSTYWRIPQANHYLQNDAPHVVASIVNSELRSANDLDLRNEEAYRVF
;
A
#
# COMPACT_ATOMS: atom_id res chain seq x y z
N MET A 1 0.69 8.89 -26.78
CA MET A 1 0.76 7.55 -27.41
C MET A 1 0.32 6.58 -26.33
N SER A 2 -0.74 5.80 -26.57
CA SER A 2 -1.16 4.79 -25.59
C SER A 2 -0.01 3.78 -25.45
N SER A 3 0.58 3.70 -24.27
CA SER A 3 1.35 2.53 -23.90
C SER A 3 0.40 1.34 -24.03
N LEU A 4 0.86 0.28 -24.69
CA LEU A 4 0.08 -0.96 -24.75
C LEU A 4 -0.09 -1.44 -23.30
N ASN A 5 -1.33 -1.71 -22.90
CA ASN A 5 -1.60 -2.29 -21.59
C ASN A 5 -1.08 -3.74 -21.60
N HIS A 6 0.19 -3.91 -21.23
CA HIS A 6 0.88 -5.20 -21.26
C HIS A 6 0.24 -6.22 -20.33
N ALA A 7 -0.40 -5.78 -19.23
CA ALA A 7 -1.19 -6.66 -18.37
C ALA A 7 -2.45 -7.18 -19.07
N SER A 8 -3.19 -6.35 -19.80
CA SER A 8 -4.32 -6.82 -20.62
C SER A 8 -3.92 -7.88 -21.65
N GLN A 9 -2.75 -7.72 -22.26
CA GLN A 9 -2.21 -8.71 -23.21
C GLN A 9 -1.84 -10.03 -22.53
N TYR A 10 -1.23 -9.96 -21.33
CA TYR A 10 -0.92 -11.14 -20.52
C TYR A 10 -2.17 -11.99 -20.28
N TYR A 11 -3.28 -11.37 -19.87
CA TYR A 11 -4.53 -12.08 -19.65
C TYR A 11 -5.16 -12.64 -20.91
N THR A 12 -5.04 -11.95 -22.05
CA THR A 12 -5.58 -12.44 -23.33
C THR A 12 -4.88 -13.73 -23.81
N SER A 13 -3.67 -13.99 -23.32
CA SER A 13 -2.89 -15.19 -23.65
C SER A 13 -3.15 -16.41 -22.75
N MET A 14 -3.91 -16.24 -21.66
CA MET A 14 -4.17 -17.31 -20.69
C MET A 14 -5.28 -18.25 -21.16
N ALA A 15 -5.12 -19.56 -20.89
CA ALA A 15 -6.14 -20.56 -21.19
C ALA A 15 -7.42 -20.36 -20.35
N THR A 16 -7.25 -19.95 -19.09
CA THR A 16 -8.35 -19.56 -18.19
C THR A 16 -8.01 -18.19 -17.62
N VAL A 17 -8.85 -17.22 -17.92
CA VAL A 17 -8.65 -15.82 -17.53
C VAL A 17 -9.36 -15.55 -16.21
N PRO A 18 -8.65 -15.11 -15.16
CA PRO A 18 -9.28 -14.60 -13.95
C PRO A 18 -9.92 -13.24 -14.27
N ASN A 19 -11.24 -13.14 -14.13
CA ASN A 19 -11.98 -11.98 -14.62
C ASN A 19 -11.66 -10.73 -13.80
N LEU A 20 -11.68 -10.84 -12.47
CA LEU A 20 -11.39 -9.71 -11.59
C LEU A 20 -10.01 -9.09 -11.85
N ALA A 21 -8.96 -9.92 -11.98
CA ALA A 21 -7.62 -9.40 -12.26
C ALA A 21 -7.50 -8.77 -13.66
N LYS A 22 -8.14 -9.37 -14.68
CA LYS A 22 -8.15 -8.79 -16.03
C LYS A 22 -8.87 -7.45 -16.05
N GLU A 23 -10.06 -7.35 -15.44
CA GLU A 23 -10.81 -6.10 -15.35
C GLU A 23 -10.02 -5.01 -14.63
N TRP A 24 -9.32 -5.36 -13.55
CA TRP A 24 -8.44 -4.43 -12.85
C TRP A 24 -7.29 -3.96 -13.74
N ALA A 25 -6.61 -4.89 -14.41
CA ALA A 25 -5.54 -4.57 -15.35
C ALA A 25 -6.02 -3.64 -16.48
N ASP A 26 -7.17 -3.93 -17.09
CA ASP A 26 -7.73 -3.16 -18.21
C ASP A 26 -8.08 -1.71 -17.82
N ARG A 27 -8.45 -1.47 -16.57
CA ARG A 27 -8.78 -0.13 -16.04
C ARG A 27 -7.56 0.72 -15.70
N GLY A 28 -6.39 0.11 -15.57
CA GLY A 28 -5.17 0.81 -15.19
C GLY A 28 -4.45 1.48 -16.35
N GLN A 29 -3.45 2.27 -15.98
CA GLN A 29 -2.59 3.03 -16.87
C GLN A 29 -1.13 2.81 -16.50
N TYR A 30 -0.25 3.03 -17.46
CA TYR A 30 1.19 2.88 -17.31
C TYR A 30 1.93 4.19 -17.51
N THR A 31 2.83 4.47 -16.59
CA THR A 31 3.88 5.49 -16.72
C THR A 31 5.24 4.83 -16.60
N THR A 32 6.30 5.51 -17.03
CA THR A 32 7.67 5.03 -16.88
C THR A 32 8.38 5.75 -15.75
N TRP A 33 9.14 5.01 -14.94
CA TRP A 33 9.95 5.55 -13.84
C TRP A 33 11.38 5.05 -13.93
N THR A 34 12.36 5.94 -13.73
CA THR A 34 13.76 5.54 -13.56
C THR A 34 14.13 5.62 -12.09
N SER A 35 14.60 4.50 -11.54
CA SER A 35 15.05 4.43 -10.14
C SER A 35 16.10 5.50 -9.84
N THR A 36 15.99 6.10 -8.66
CA THR A 36 16.96 7.08 -8.16
C THR A 36 18.14 6.43 -7.44
N VAL A 37 18.11 5.12 -7.25
CA VAL A 37 19.20 4.34 -6.67
C VAL A 37 20.31 4.19 -7.71
N PRO A 38 21.54 4.67 -7.48
CA PRO A 38 22.61 4.64 -8.48
C PRO A 38 22.91 3.25 -9.04
N GLU A 39 22.86 2.23 -8.19
CA GLU A 39 23.08 0.82 -8.56
C GLU A 39 22.03 0.28 -9.53
N ASN A 40 20.84 0.90 -9.55
CA ASN A 40 19.74 0.52 -10.44
C ASN A 40 19.85 1.17 -11.82
N ALA A 41 20.83 2.06 -12.07
CA ALA A 41 20.94 2.79 -13.34
C ALA A 41 20.97 1.88 -14.59
N ARG A 42 21.54 0.68 -14.46
CA ARG A 42 21.64 -0.30 -15.57
C ARG A 42 20.31 -0.90 -16.02
N PHE A 43 19.25 -0.77 -15.24
CA PHE A 43 17.95 -1.38 -15.53
C PHE A 43 17.07 -0.49 -16.41
N GLY A 44 17.43 0.79 -16.57
CA GLY A 44 16.65 1.74 -17.37
C GLY A 44 15.28 2.08 -16.76
N PRO A 45 14.36 2.64 -17.56
CA PRO A 45 13.00 2.92 -17.12
C PRO A 45 12.20 1.64 -16.83
N LEU A 46 11.38 1.69 -15.79
CA LEU A 46 10.44 0.67 -15.38
C LEU A 46 9.02 1.12 -15.69
N ASP A 47 8.19 0.20 -16.18
CA ASP A 47 6.75 0.41 -16.24
C ASP A 47 6.16 0.36 -14.83
N VAL A 48 5.39 1.40 -14.51
CA VAL A 48 4.68 1.58 -13.24
C VAL A 48 3.18 1.66 -13.54
N PHE A 49 2.43 0.77 -12.92
CA PHE A 49 0.98 0.70 -13.01
C PHE A 49 0.32 1.62 -11.99
N THR A 50 -0.67 2.38 -12.47
CA THR A 50 -1.56 3.22 -11.65
C THR A 50 -3.00 2.98 -12.08
N ILE A 51 -3.94 3.02 -11.15
CA ILE A 51 -5.37 2.92 -11.44
C ILE A 51 -6.11 3.99 -10.65
N CYS A 52 -7.10 4.62 -11.27
CA CYS A 52 -7.99 5.56 -10.60
C CYS A 52 -9.46 5.28 -10.93
N ALA A 53 -10.36 5.70 -10.05
CA ALA A 53 -11.81 5.60 -10.21
C ALA A 53 -12.52 6.77 -9.50
N GLY A 54 -13.80 6.98 -9.85
CA GLY A 54 -14.61 8.07 -9.31
C GLY A 54 -14.48 9.36 -10.11
N ASN A 55 -15.19 10.41 -9.67
CA ASN A 55 -15.17 11.71 -10.32
C ASN A 55 -13.87 12.47 -9.96
N ILE A 56 -13.11 12.92 -10.95
CA ILE A 56 -11.84 13.66 -10.76
C ILE A 56 -12.00 14.97 -9.99
N ASP A 57 -13.20 15.55 -9.96
CA ASP A 57 -13.50 16.79 -9.23
C ASP A 57 -13.75 16.54 -7.72
N ASN A 58 -13.87 15.28 -7.29
CA ASN A 58 -14.08 14.94 -5.88
C ASN A 58 -12.75 14.95 -5.09
N PRO A 59 -12.79 15.04 -3.75
CA PRO A 59 -11.59 14.93 -2.92
C PRO A 59 -10.84 13.61 -3.19
N VAL A 60 -9.51 13.67 -3.16
CA VAL A 60 -8.67 12.57 -3.62
C VAL A 60 -8.23 11.68 -2.47
N ILE A 61 -8.22 10.36 -2.68
CA ILE A 61 -7.56 9.39 -1.81
C ILE A 61 -6.54 8.61 -2.64
N LEU A 62 -5.26 8.68 -2.24
CA LEU A 62 -4.17 7.91 -2.83
C LEU A 62 -3.84 6.69 -1.96
N PHE A 63 -3.86 5.52 -2.56
CA PHE A 63 -3.60 4.23 -1.91
C PHE A 63 -2.20 3.70 -2.22
N ILE A 64 -1.50 3.20 -1.20
CA ILE A 64 -0.22 2.48 -1.33
C ILE A 64 -0.35 1.08 -0.71
N HIS A 65 -0.15 0.05 -1.53
CA HIS A 65 -0.33 -1.35 -1.17
C HIS A 65 0.77 -1.91 -0.27
N GLY A 66 0.51 -3.10 0.29
CA GLY A 66 1.40 -3.85 1.17
C GLY A 66 2.25 -4.92 0.48
N TYR A 67 2.99 -5.70 1.26
CA TYR A 67 3.64 -6.94 0.82
C TYR A 67 2.76 -8.15 1.16
N PRO A 68 2.69 -9.19 0.30
CA PRO A 68 3.36 -9.32 -1.00
C PRO A 68 2.47 -8.91 -2.19
N THR A 69 1.34 -8.28 -1.93
CA THR A 69 0.25 -8.03 -2.89
C THR A 69 0.40 -6.70 -3.66
N SER A 70 -0.71 -6.03 -4.03
CA SER A 70 -0.72 -4.90 -4.97
C SER A 70 -1.96 -4.01 -4.78
N SER A 71 -2.12 -2.99 -5.63
CA SER A 71 -3.32 -2.15 -5.69
C SER A 71 -4.63 -2.93 -5.82
N PHE A 72 -4.58 -4.15 -6.37
CA PHE A 72 -5.73 -5.04 -6.50
C PHE A 72 -6.43 -5.34 -5.16
N ASP A 73 -5.71 -5.31 -4.03
CA ASP A 73 -6.32 -5.55 -2.72
C ASP A 73 -7.38 -4.52 -2.38
N PHE A 74 -7.22 -3.29 -2.90
CA PHE A 74 -8.16 -2.21 -2.65
C PHE A 74 -9.41 -2.29 -3.54
N ARG A 75 -9.58 -3.30 -4.42
CA ARG A 75 -10.68 -3.32 -5.40
C ARG A 75 -12.05 -3.10 -4.77
N GLU A 76 -12.35 -3.77 -3.66
CA GLU A 76 -13.67 -3.67 -3.02
C GLU A 76 -13.85 -2.32 -2.33
N LEU A 77 -12.80 -1.84 -1.65
CA LEU A 77 -12.79 -0.53 -1.02
C LEU A 77 -12.84 0.62 -2.05
N PHE A 78 -12.29 0.43 -3.25
CA PHE A 78 -12.37 1.36 -4.38
C PHE A 78 -13.81 1.55 -4.84
N GLU A 79 -14.56 0.46 -5.00
CA GLU A 79 -15.97 0.55 -5.44
C GLU A 79 -16.83 1.31 -4.41
N GLU A 80 -16.57 1.12 -3.11
CA GLU A 80 -17.25 1.85 -2.03
C GLU A 80 -16.91 3.35 -2.02
N LEU A 81 -15.61 3.70 -2.07
CA LEU A 81 -15.15 5.07 -1.91
C LEU A 81 -15.26 5.91 -3.20
N SER A 82 -15.23 5.29 -4.38
CA SER A 82 -15.27 6.00 -5.67
C SER A 82 -16.59 6.74 -5.94
N GLN A 83 -17.63 6.49 -5.14
CA GLN A 83 -18.89 7.22 -5.21
C GLN A 83 -18.73 8.68 -4.73
N ASP A 84 -17.89 8.90 -3.70
CA ASP A 84 -17.71 10.19 -3.04
C ASP A 84 -16.31 10.79 -3.26
N TYR A 85 -15.33 10.00 -3.68
CA TYR A 85 -13.93 10.40 -3.82
C TYR A 85 -13.37 10.07 -5.21
N TYR A 86 -12.35 10.81 -5.61
CA TYR A 86 -11.44 10.36 -6.65
C TYR A 86 -10.38 9.45 -6.01
N VAL A 87 -10.47 8.15 -6.23
CA VAL A 87 -9.55 7.18 -5.64
C VAL A 87 -8.48 6.79 -6.64
N CYS A 88 -7.22 6.76 -6.22
CA CYS A 88 -6.08 6.36 -7.05
C CYS A 88 -5.16 5.41 -6.29
N ALA A 89 -4.58 4.41 -6.96
CA ALA A 89 -3.60 3.49 -6.40
C ALA A 89 -2.42 3.33 -7.35
N ILE A 90 -1.28 2.97 -6.77
CA ILE A 90 -0.02 2.72 -7.49
C ILE A 90 0.52 1.36 -7.10
N ASP A 91 1.00 0.59 -8.06
CA ASP A 91 1.81 -0.61 -7.81
C ASP A 91 3.30 -0.23 -7.80
N THR A 92 3.99 -0.48 -6.69
CA THR A 92 5.44 -0.29 -6.61
C THR A 92 6.19 -1.38 -7.41
N PRO A 93 7.40 -1.10 -7.94
CA PRO A 93 8.20 -2.11 -8.63
C PRO A 93 8.35 -3.38 -7.79
N GLY A 94 8.25 -4.54 -8.43
CA GLY A 94 8.28 -5.83 -7.74
C GLY A 94 6.89 -6.38 -7.40
N TYR A 95 5.83 -5.58 -7.57
CA TYR A 95 4.46 -5.94 -7.20
C TYR A 95 3.45 -5.72 -8.35
N GLY A 96 2.29 -6.37 -8.21
CA GLY A 96 1.13 -6.12 -9.06
C GLY A 96 1.42 -6.16 -10.56
N PHE A 97 0.93 -5.13 -11.25
CA PHE A 97 1.10 -4.96 -12.69
C PHE A 97 2.31 -4.08 -13.08
N SER A 98 3.12 -3.66 -12.10
CA SER A 98 4.39 -2.97 -12.31
C SER A 98 5.54 -3.92 -12.63
N SER A 99 6.62 -3.35 -13.17
CA SER A 99 7.84 -4.06 -13.56
C SER A 99 8.45 -4.89 -12.43
N LYS A 100 9.00 -6.07 -12.77
CA LYS A 100 9.69 -6.99 -11.84
C LYS A 100 11.17 -7.14 -12.17
N PRO A 101 11.99 -6.08 -12.10
CA PRO A 101 13.42 -6.18 -12.42
C PRO A 101 14.12 -7.21 -11.52
N ARG A 102 14.99 -8.03 -12.10
CA ARG A 102 15.70 -9.13 -11.42
C ARG A 102 17.20 -8.94 -11.47
N ASN A 103 17.96 -9.92 -11.00
CA ASN A 103 19.41 -9.97 -11.18
C ASN A 103 20.12 -8.77 -10.52
N GLY A 104 19.81 -8.52 -9.24
CA GLY A 104 20.46 -7.50 -8.43
C GLY A 104 19.87 -6.09 -8.56
N TYR A 105 18.59 -5.97 -8.90
CA TYR A 105 17.87 -4.72 -8.72
C TYR A 105 17.63 -4.48 -7.22
N ILE A 106 17.90 -3.27 -6.74
CA ILE A 106 17.72 -2.90 -5.33
C ILE A 106 16.31 -2.33 -5.14
N TYR A 107 15.45 -3.09 -4.47
CA TYR A 107 14.13 -2.63 -4.04
C TYR A 107 14.25 -1.80 -2.76
N SER A 108 14.06 -0.47 -2.87
CA SER A 108 14.24 0.47 -1.76
C SER A 108 12.94 1.19 -1.40
N ILE A 109 12.59 1.20 -0.11
CA ILE A 109 11.46 2.00 0.42
C ILE A 109 11.63 3.49 0.11
N HIS A 110 12.87 3.99 0.15
CA HIS A 110 13.14 5.39 -0.15
C HIS A 110 12.97 5.71 -1.64
N ASP A 111 13.26 4.74 -2.51
CA ASP A 111 13.04 4.89 -3.95
C ASP A 111 11.55 4.78 -4.29
N ASP A 112 10.82 3.85 -3.64
CA ASP A 112 9.36 3.75 -3.74
C ASP A 112 8.69 5.06 -3.30
N ALA A 113 9.15 5.68 -2.21
CA ALA A 113 8.62 6.98 -1.78
C ALA A 113 8.88 8.10 -2.81
N ARG A 114 10.04 8.08 -3.49
CA ARG A 114 10.35 9.04 -4.56
C ARG A 114 9.55 8.76 -5.83
N LEU A 115 9.27 7.50 -6.13
CA LEU A 115 8.33 7.12 -7.18
C LEU A 115 6.93 7.65 -6.87
N VAL A 116 6.42 7.45 -5.66
CA VAL A 116 5.08 7.94 -5.28
C VAL A 116 5.02 9.47 -5.36
N ASP A 117 6.03 10.18 -4.86
CA ASP A 117 6.16 11.63 -5.01
C ASP A 117 6.16 12.06 -6.49
N HIS A 118 6.88 11.36 -7.36
CA HIS A 118 6.88 11.62 -8.80
C HIS A 118 5.50 11.37 -9.44
N VAL A 119 4.85 10.26 -9.11
CA VAL A 119 3.51 9.93 -9.63
C VAL A 119 2.49 10.97 -9.19
N VAL A 120 2.53 11.42 -7.93
CA VAL A 120 1.68 12.50 -7.42
C VAL A 120 1.88 13.78 -8.22
N ARG A 121 3.13 14.21 -8.44
CA ARG A 121 3.43 15.52 -9.04
C ARG A 121 3.31 15.55 -10.57
N GLU A 122 3.84 14.54 -11.24
CA GLU A 122 4.07 14.57 -12.68
C GLU A 122 3.01 13.77 -13.46
N VAL A 123 2.47 12.70 -12.86
CA VAL A 123 1.59 11.75 -13.54
C VAL A 123 0.12 12.07 -13.22
N LEU A 124 -0.25 11.98 -11.95
CA LEU A 124 -1.61 12.24 -11.47
C LEU A 124 -1.87 13.74 -11.23
N LYS A 125 -0.81 14.54 -11.01
CA LYS A 125 -0.86 15.98 -10.75
C LYS A 125 -1.82 16.34 -9.60
N LEU A 126 -1.73 15.58 -8.51
CA LEU A 126 -2.58 15.77 -7.34
C LEU A 126 -2.06 16.92 -6.49
N ASN A 127 -2.88 17.96 -6.33
CA ASN A 127 -2.52 19.11 -5.48
C ASN A 127 -2.87 18.88 -4.00
N LYS A 128 -3.88 18.05 -3.72
CA LYS A 128 -4.39 17.79 -2.37
C LYS A 128 -5.00 16.38 -2.32
N PHE A 129 -4.58 15.55 -1.36
CA PHE A 129 -5.09 14.18 -1.23
C PHE A 129 -4.95 13.63 0.19
N ALA A 130 -5.86 12.73 0.58
CA ALA A 130 -5.66 11.84 1.70
C ALA A 130 -4.80 10.65 1.25
N LEU A 131 -3.90 10.21 2.11
CA LEU A 131 -3.02 9.07 1.88
C LEU A 131 -3.55 7.86 2.67
N PHE A 132 -3.81 6.74 2.00
CA PHE A 132 -4.21 5.49 2.61
C PHE A 132 -3.14 4.44 2.37
N THR A 133 -2.59 3.87 3.44
CA THR A 133 -1.48 2.91 3.34
C THR A 133 -1.78 1.62 4.05
N HIS A 134 -1.19 0.54 3.56
CA HIS A 134 -1.33 -0.80 4.11
C HIS A 134 0.01 -1.55 4.14
N ASP A 135 0.32 -2.23 5.25
CA ASP A 135 1.56 -2.98 5.49
C ASP A 135 2.82 -2.24 5.00
N LYS A 136 3.54 -2.77 3.98
CA LYS A 136 4.75 -2.15 3.40
C LYS A 136 4.46 -0.72 2.97
N GLY A 137 3.25 -0.49 2.44
CA GLY A 137 2.76 0.82 2.05
C GLY A 137 2.81 1.82 3.19
N ASP A 138 2.61 1.43 4.45
CA ASP A 138 2.74 2.35 5.60
C ASP A 138 4.16 2.91 5.72
N THR A 139 5.14 2.04 5.45
CA THR A 139 6.55 2.38 5.49
C THR A 139 6.92 3.30 4.32
N VAL A 140 6.38 3.03 3.14
CA VAL A 140 6.50 3.93 1.97
C VAL A 140 5.83 5.27 2.26
N GLY A 141 4.64 5.27 2.87
CA GLY A 141 3.90 6.47 3.24
C GLY A 141 4.64 7.34 4.25
N MET A 142 5.23 6.76 5.30
CA MET A 142 6.08 7.51 6.24
C MET A 142 7.38 8.00 5.58
N ALA A 143 7.95 7.25 4.64
CA ALA A 143 9.10 7.71 3.86
C ALA A 143 8.73 8.86 2.91
N LEU A 144 7.53 8.84 2.31
CA LEU A 144 6.98 9.96 1.54
C LEU A 144 6.73 11.17 2.44
N LEU A 145 6.19 10.96 3.64
CA LEU A 145 5.97 12.03 4.61
C LEU A 145 7.28 12.72 5.02
N LYS A 146 8.38 11.97 5.06
CA LYS A 146 9.73 12.52 5.27
C LYS A 146 10.20 13.39 4.11
N LEU A 147 9.79 13.10 2.87
CA LEU A 147 10.04 13.97 1.72
C LEU A 147 9.13 15.21 1.79
N TYR A 148 7.85 14.99 2.09
CA TYR A 148 6.84 16.04 2.29
C TYR A 148 7.33 17.12 3.27
N GLN A 149 7.79 16.73 4.46
CA GLN A 149 8.32 17.63 5.49
C GLN A 149 9.64 18.33 5.13
N LYS A 150 10.35 17.85 4.11
CA LYS A 150 11.61 18.46 3.65
C LYS A 150 11.40 19.53 2.59
N TYR A 151 10.25 19.56 1.93
CA TYR A 151 9.96 20.61 0.97
C TYR A 151 9.90 21.97 1.68
N ARG A 152 10.54 22.97 1.08
CA ARG A 152 10.38 24.37 1.53
C ARG A 152 9.04 24.93 1.06
N GLU A 153 8.71 24.64 -0.19
CA GLU A 153 7.42 24.91 -0.83
C GLU A 153 6.91 23.55 -1.31
N CYS A 154 5.93 23.00 -0.61
CA CYS A 154 5.42 21.68 -0.94
C CYS A 154 4.53 21.76 -2.19
N PRO A 155 4.80 20.95 -3.23
CA PRO A 155 4.02 20.99 -4.47
C PRO A 155 2.62 20.38 -4.35
N TYR A 156 2.31 19.77 -3.20
CA TYR A 156 1.01 19.17 -2.89
C TYR A 156 0.75 19.23 -1.38
N GLN A 157 -0.49 18.97 -0.97
CA GLN A 157 -0.89 18.84 0.43
C GLN A 157 -1.38 17.42 0.72
N ILE A 158 -0.79 16.77 1.73
CA ILE A 158 -1.35 15.53 2.30
C ILE A 158 -2.36 15.94 3.39
N THR A 159 -3.63 15.64 3.18
CA THR A 159 -4.72 16.11 4.07
C THR A 159 -4.95 15.20 5.27
N HIS A 160 -4.66 13.91 5.10
CA HIS A 160 -4.86 12.87 6.10
C HIS A 160 -3.96 11.69 5.77
N HIS A 161 -3.51 10.95 6.78
CA HIS A 161 -2.78 9.69 6.58
C HIS A 161 -3.49 8.55 7.33
N PHE A 162 -4.14 7.67 6.59
CA PHE A 162 -4.66 6.39 7.09
C PHE A 162 -3.57 5.33 7.02
N ILE A 163 -3.31 4.67 8.15
CA ILE A 163 -2.28 3.63 8.31
C ILE A 163 -3.00 2.35 8.75
N THR A 164 -2.76 1.24 8.05
CA THR A 164 -3.52 0.01 8.27
C THR A 164 -2.64 -1.23 8.33
N ASN A 165 -2.96 -2.16 9.24
CA ASN A 165 -2.31 -3.45 9.49
C ASN A 165 -0.91 -3.63 8.91
N GLY A 166 0.06 -2.89 9.45
CA GLY A 166 1.45 -2.98 9.05
C GLY A 166 2.41 -3.17 10.22
N ASN A 167 3.46 -3.97 10.00
CA ASN A 167 4.55 -4.15 10.96
C ASN A 167 5.46 -2.90 11.02
N ILE A 168 4.88 -1.74 11.28
CA ILE A 168 5.51 -0.41 11.33
C ILE A 168 6.42 -0.23 12.55
N TYR A 169 6.35 -1.14 13.51
CA TYR A 169 7.34 -1.33 14.57
C TYR A 169 7.72 -2.81 14.66
N LEU A 170 8.83 -3.16 14.01
CA LEU A 170 9.28 -4.53 13.77
C LEU A 170 9.60 -5.34 15.03
N PRO A 171 10.08 -4.77 16.17
CA PRO A 171 10.37 -5.55 17.37
C PRO A 171 9.16 -6.29 17.95
N LEU A 172 7.93 -5.88 17.59
CA LEU A 172 6.69 -6.52 18.02
C LEU A 172 6.01 -7.32 16.89
N ALA A 173 6.60 -7.33 15.69
CA ALA A 173 6.09 -8.05 14.54
C ALA A 173 6.19 -9.58 14.70
N GLN A 174 5.47 -10.31 13.85
CA GLN A 174 5.57 -11.77 13.77
C GLN A 174 5.77 -12.20 12.32
N LEU A 175 7.03 -12.35 11.93
CA LEU A 175 7.38 -12.84 10.60
C LEU A 175 7.05 -14.33 10.47
N SER A 176 6.45 -14.72 9.35
CA SER A 176 6.18 -16.12 9.04
C SER A 176 7.46 -16.90 8.75
N GLN A 177 7.39 -18.24 8.78
CA GLN A 177 8.53 -19.08 8.42
C GLN A 177 9.01 -18.82 6.99
N LEU A 178 8.08 -18.70 6.04
CA LEU A 178 8.39 -18.40 4.64
C LEU A 178 9.10 -17.04 4.52
N GLN A 179 8.66 -16.03 5.26
CA GLN A 179 9.31 -14.71 5.25
C GLN A 179 10.76 -14.81 5.76
N ASN A 180 11.00 -15.52 6.86
CA ASN A 180 12.35 -15.71 7.37
C ASN A 180 13.26 -16.46 6.38
N GLN A 181 12.72 -17.45 5.65
CA GLN A 181 13.48 -18.18 4.62
C GLN A 181 13.77 -17.32 3.38
N LEU A 182 12.82 -16.49 2.95
CA LEU A 182 13.01 -15.58 1.83
C LEU A 182 14.02 -14.46 2.14
N LEU A 183 14.15 -14.07 3.41
CA LEU A 183 15.14 -13.08 3.86
C LEU A 183 16.58 -13.61 3.85
N ASP A 184 16.77 -14.93 3.87
CA ASP A 184 18.10 -15.53 3.86
C ASP A 184 18.78 -15.33 2.49
N PRO A 185 19.96 -14.70 2.43
CA PRO A 185 20.59 -14.33 1.16
C PRO A 185 21.13 -15.52 0.37
N VAL A 186 21.26 -16.69 1.00
CA VAL A 186 21.79 -17.91 0.35
C VAL A 186 20.66 -18.76 -0.22
N SER A 187 19.62 -19.00 0.58
CA SER A 187 18.50 -19.89 0.24
C SER A 187 17.31 -19.17 -0.39
N GLY A 188 17.11 -17.88 -0.10
CA GLY A 188 16.00 -17.07 -0.61
C GLY A 188 15.86 -17.06 -2.14
N PRO A 189 16.94 -16.84 -2.93
CA PRO A 189 16.86 -16.85 -4.39
C PRO A 189 16.39 -18.20 -4.96
N ALA A 190 16.93 -19.30 -4.44
CA ALA A 190 16.55 -20.65 -4.84
C ALA A 190 15.09 -20.95 -4.43
N LEU A 191 14.67 -20.51 -3.25
CA LEU A 191 13.30 -20.66 -2.79
C LEU A 191 12.31 -19.92 -3.70
N SER A 192 12.56 -18.64 -3.99
CA SER A 192 11.67 -17.83 -4.87
C SER A 192 11.55 -18.40 -6.28
N SER A 193 12.60 -19.05 -6.79
CA SER A 193 12.59 -19.70 -8.11
C SER A 193 11.63 -20.90 -8.18
N ASN A 194 11.27 -21.48 -7.03
CA ASN A 194 10.34 -22.60 -6.92
C ASN A 194 8.93 -22.19 -6.44
N LEU A 195 8.72 -20.92 -6.11
CA LEU A 195 7.41 -20.38 -5.76
C LEU A 195 6.64 -19.96 -7.02
N ASN A 196 5.31 -19.96 -6.90
CA ASN A 196 4.38 -19.46 -7.91
C ASN A 196 3.21 -18.75 -7.23
N GLY A 197 2.41 -18.07 -8.03
CA GLY A 197 1.28 -17.29 -7.55
C GLY A 197 0.22 -18.13 -6.84
N THR A 198 0.00 -19.38 -7.24
CA THR A 198 -0.95 -20.27 -6.57
C THR A 198 -0.56 -20.53 -5.11
N ILE A 199 0.73 -20.75 -4.84
CA ILE A 199 1.25 -20.93 -3.46
C ILE A 199 0.99 -19.67 -2.62
N PHE A 200 1.29 -18.49 -3.18
CA PHE A 200 1.07 -17.23 -2.48
C PHE A 200 -0.41 -16.94 -2.24
N ALA A 201 -1.26 -17.09 -3.26
CA ALA A 201 -2.68 -16.84 -3.16
C ALA A 201 -3.35 -17.75 -2.12
N GLN A 202 -2.99 -19.03 -2.07
CA GLN A 202 -3.50 -19.98 -1.07
C GLN A 202 -3.01 -19.66 0.34
N ALA A 203 -1.73 -19.29 0.49
CA ALA A 203 -1.19 -18.88 1.78
C ALA A 203 -1.90 -17.63 2.32
N LEU A 204 -2.13 -16.62 1.48
CA LEU A 204 -2.87 -15.42 1.86
C LEU A 204 -4.32 -15.73 2.22
N ALA A 205 -5.03 -16.50 1.38
CA ALA A 205 -6.41 -16.96 1.63
C ALA A 205 -6.57 -17.65 2.99
N THR A 206 -5.52 -18.32 3.48
CA THR A 206 -5.54 -19.05 4.75
C THR A 206 -5.13 -18.18 5.94
N LEU A 207 -4.14 -17.30 5.76
CA LEU A 207 -3.46 -16.65 6.88
C LEU A 207 -3.86 -15.19 7.09
N ALA A 208 -4.32 -14.51 6.05
CA ALA A 208 -4.36 -13.04 6.03
C ALA A 208 -5.75 -12.44 5.79
N TYR A 209 -6.75 -13.26 5.46
CA TYR A 209 -8.16 -12.87 5.34
C TYR A 209 -9.01 -13.59 6.39
N SER A 210 -10.02 -12.92 6.90
CA SER A 210 -11.11 -13.53 7.69
C SER A 210 -12.18 -14.11 6.77
N LYS A 211 -12.42 -13.49 5.61
CA LYS A 211 -13.39 -14.01 4.63
C LYS A 211 -12.82 -15.19 3.83
N THR A 212 -13.69 -16.11 3.42
CA THR A 212 -13.33 -17.12 2.43
C THR A 212 -13.31 -16.48 1.04
N LEU A 213 -12.15 -16.52 0.37
CA LEU A 213 -12.01 -16.02 -1.00
C LEU A 213 -12.71 -16.96 -2.00
N SER A 214 -13.35 -16.37 -2.99
CA SER A 214 -13.88 -17.10 -4.15
C SER A 214 -12.76 -17.70 -5.02
N SER A 215 -13.12 -18.64 -5.88
CA SER A 215 -12.17 -19.23 -6.84
C SER A 215 -11.56 -18.20 -7.78
N ASP A 216 -12.34 -17.20 -8.22
CA ASP A 216 -11.85 -16.15 -9.10
C ASP A 216 -10.94 -15.15 -8.37
N GLU A 217 -11.18 -14.85 -7.08
CA GLU A 217 -10.26 -14.06 -6.26
C GLU A 217 -8.92 -14.77 -6.08
N ILE A 218 -8.93 -16.07 -5.77
CA ILE A 218 -7.70 -16.87 -5.64
C ILE A 218 -6.95 -16.92 -6.97
N ALA A 219 -7.65 -17.20 -8.07
CA ALA A 219 -7.05 -17.23 -9.42
C ALA A 219 -6.50 -15.86 -9.83
N SER A 220 -7.20 -14.78 -9.48
CA SER A 220 -6.78 -13.40 -9.72
C SER A 220 -5.49 -13.08 -8.98
N LEU A 221 -5.45 -13.31 -7.66
CA LEU A 221 -4.23 -13.13 -6.86
C LEU A 221 -3.07 -13.95 -7.42
N ALA A 222 -3.29 -15.23 -7.73
CA ALA A 222 -2.26 -16.10 -8.28
C ALA A 222 -1.70 -15.56 -9.61
N SER A 223 -2.58 -15.16 -10.53
CA SER A 223 -2.16 -14.62 -11.83
C SER A 223 -1.36 -13.33 -11.72
N ILE A 224 -1.70 -12.47 -10.75
CA ILE A 224 -1.01 -11.20 -10.47
C ILE A 224 0.39 -11.47 -9.91
N PHE A 225 0.53 -12.44 -9.00
CA PHE A 225 1.84 -12.87 -8.52
C PHE A 225 2.73 -13.39 -9.66
N ASP A 226 2.16 -14.15 -10.60
CA ASP A 226 2.91 -14.71 -11.72
C ASP A 226 3.16 -13.70 -12.85
N TYR A 227 2.50 -12.54 -12.84
CA TYR A 227 2.70 -11.50 -13.85
C TYR A 227 4.15 -10.98 -13.85
N GLN A 228 4.81 -11.10 -15.02
CA GLN A 228 6.25 -10.86 -15.21
C GLN A 228 7.13 -11.67 -14.22
N GLY A 229 6.60 -12.81 -13.78
CA GLY A 229 7.14 -13.68 -12.74
C GLY A 229 7.47 -12.95 -11.43
N GLY A 230 6.51 -12.17 -10.92
CA GLY A 230 6.59 -11.54 -9.61
C GLY A 230 6.86 -12.52 -8.45
N ALA A 231 6.43 -13.78 -8.59
CA ALA A 231 6.74 -14.84 -7.62
C ALA A 231 8.24 -15.09 -7.47
N ASN A 232 9.05 -14.82 -8.50
CA ASN A 232 10.50 -15.09 -8.45
C ASN A 232 11.33 -13.96 -7.83
N VAL A 233 10.75 -12.76 -7.63
CA VAL A 233 11.44 -11.62 -6.99
C VAL A 233 11.15 -11.51 -5.50
N GLN A 234 10.48 -12.49 -4.89
CA GLN A 234 10.00 -12.38 -3.51
C GLN A 234 11.14 -12.29 -2.48
N HIS A 235 12.25 -12.98 -2.72
CA HIS A 235 13.49 -12.81 -1.92
C HIS A 235 14.13 -11.43 -2.03
N ASP A 236 13.93 -10.72 -3.15
CA ASP A 236 14.43 -9.36 -3.34
C ASP A 236 13.48 -8.34 -2.71
N VAL A 237 12.17 -8.47 -2.93
CA VAL A 237 11.20 -7.48 -2.45
C VAL A 237 10.95 -7.57 -0.94
N ILE A 238 11.13 -8.74 -0.31
CA ILE A 238 11.01 -8.90 1.15
C ILE A 238 12.11 -8.18 1.93
N GLN A 239 13.21 -7.76 1.26
CA GLN A 239 14.31 -7.04 1.89
C GLN A 239 13.90 -5.69 2.50
N TYR A 240 12.67 -5.21 2.23
CA TYR A 240 12.08 -4.09 2.96
C TYR A 240 12.00 -4.32 4.49
N VAL A 241 11.93 -5.58 4.96
CA VAL A 241 12.00 -5.91 6.38
C VAL A 241 13.35 -5.51 6.99
N ASN A 242 14.45 -5.73 6.27
CA ASN A 242 15.78 -5.27 6.69
C ASN A 242 15.86 -3.73 6.70
N GLN A 243 15.19 -3.06 5.76
CA GLN A 243 15.08 -1.60 5.77
C GLN A 243 14.24 -1.09 6.96
N ARG A 244 13.14 -1.76 7.33
CA ARG A 244 12.38 -1.47 8.56
C ARG A 244 13.27 -1.56 9.79
N LYS A 245 14.00 -2.67 9.94
CA LYS A 245 14.95 -2.84 11.05
C LYS A 245 15.96 -1.70 11.15
N GLN A 246 16.37 -1.13 10.02
CA GLN A 246 17.33 -0.03 9.97
C GLN A 246 16.70 1.35 10.23
N PHE A 247 15.48 1.61 9.75
CA PHE A 247 14.96 2.97 9.61
C PHE A 247 13.62 3.25 10.32
N GLU A 248 12.95 2.25 10.88
CA GLU A 248 11.59 2.39 11.46
C GLU A 248 11.49 3.50 12.51
N VAL A 249 12.48 3.65 13.38
CA VAL A 249 12.48 4.71 14.41
C VAL A 249 12.43 6.08 13.74
N GLY A 250 13.22 6.29 12.68
CA GLY A 250 13.21 7.54 11.93
C GLY A 250 11.90 7.81 11.20
N TRP A 251 11.22 6.76 10.71
CA TRP A 251 9.90 6.89 10.08
C TRP A 251 8.79 7.18 11.08
N LEU A 252 8.78 6.51 12.24
CA LEU A 252 7.83 6.78 13.32
C LEU A 252 8.03 8.17 13.93
N GLU A 253 9.27 8.63 14.05
CA GLU A 253 9.59 10.01 14.46
C GLU A 253 9.10 11.05 13.43
N THR A 254 9.20 10.72 12.14
CA THR A 254 8.66 11.57 11.06
C THR A 254 7.14 11.66 11.18
N LEU A 255 6.47 10.52 11.39
CA LEU A 255 5.03 10.47 11.63
C LEU A 255 4.65 11.30 12.87
N HIS A 256 5.34 11.11 13.99
CA HIS A 256 5.08 11.84 15.24
C HIS A 256 5.14 13.36 15.08
N LYS A 257 6.14 13.87 14.34
CA LYS A 257 6.36 15.31 14.13
C LYS A 257 5.48 15.92 13.03
N SER A 258 4.77 15.10 12.29
CA SER A 258 3.94 15.54 11.17
C SER A 258 2.77 16.43 11.63
N ASP A 259 2.44 17.39 10.78
CA ASP A 259 1.23 18.22 10.84
C ASP A 259 0.04 17.59 10.09
N VAL A 260 0.24 16.43 9.46
CA VAL A 260 -0.82 15.67 8.79
C VAL A 260 -1.64 14.90 9.84
N PRO A 261 -2.98 15.09 9.90
CA PRO A 261 -3.88 14.25 10.68
C PRO A 261 -3.68 12.77 10.38
N THR A 262 -3.73 11.90 11.39
CA THR A 262 -3.40 10.48 11.21
C THR A 262 -4.45 9.57 11.83
N THR A 263 -4.94 8.60 11.07
CA THR A 263 -5.81 7.55 11.60
C THR A 263 -5.12 6.21 11.45
N ILE A 264 -5.01 5.46 12.53
CA ILE A 264 -4.67 4.03 12.45
C ILE A 264 -5.95 3.20 12.49
N ILE A 265 -6.09 2.25 11.56
CA ILE A 265 -7.22 1.31 11.49
C ILE A 265 -6.66 -0.11 11.51
N TRP A 266 -7.10 -0.93 12.47
CA TRP A 266 -6.49 -2.26 12.68
C TRP A 266 -7.52 -3.39 12.77
N GLY A 267 -7.39 -4.40 11.92
CA GLY A 267 -8.04 -5.70 12.10
C GLY A 267 -7.43 -6.46 13.28
N GLU A 268 -8.25 -6.85 14.25
CA GLU A 268 -7.76 -7.49 15.49
C GLU A 268 -7.36 -8.97 15.31
N GLN A 269 -7.83 -9.63 14.24
CA GLN A 269 -7.51 -11.04 13.98
C GLN A 269 -6.13 -11.24 13.37
N ASP A 270 -5.47 -10.15 12.97
CA ASP A 270 -4.16 -10.17 12.34
C ASP A 270 -3.07 -10.80 13.23
N GLN A 271 -2.51 -11.91 12.74
CA GLN A 271 -1.39 -12.61 13.37
C GLN A 271 -0.03 -12.23 12.78
N ILE A 272 0.00 -11.57 11.62
CA ILE A 272 1.20 -11.09 10.93
C ILE A 272 1.65 -9.77 11.56
N SER A 273 0.71 -8.84 11.71
CA SER A 273 0.89 -7.54 12.34
C SER A 273 -0.05 -7.37 13.54
N PRO A 274 0.24 -8.05 14.66
CA PRO A 274 -0.67 -8.13 15.79
C PRO A 274 -0.90 -6.78 16.46
N ILE A 275 -2.05 -6.62 17.12
CA ILE A 275 -2.51 -5.36 17.74
C ILE A 275 -1.48 -4.69 18.67
N ARG A 276 -0.56 -5.46 19.26
CA ARG A 276 0.54 -4.92 20.07
C ARG A 276 1.43 -3.94 19.31
N VAL A 277 1.55 -4.08 17.98
CA VAL A 277 2.27 -3.15 17.10
C VAL A 277 1.53 -1.80 17.06
N SER A 278 0.25 -1.80 16.71
CA SER A 278 -0.56 -0.59 16.65
C SER A 278 -0.72 0.07 18.02
N ASP A 279 -0.85 -0.70 19.09
CA ASP A 279 -0.96 -0.20 20.46
C ASP A 279 0.30 0.54 20.91
N TYR A 280 1.45 -0.03 20.58
CA TYR A 280 2.74 0.59 20.85
C TYR A 280 2.88 1.90 20.07
N VAL A 281 2.57 1.89 18.77
CA VAL A 281 2.67 3.09 17.93
C VAL A 281 1.69 4.17 18.39
N TRP A 282 0.45 3.80 18.69
CA TRP A 282 -0.55 4.70 19.23
C TRP A 282 -0.05 5.38 20.51
N THR A 283 0.34 4.58 21.49
CA THR A 283 0.71 5.07 22.83
C THR A 283 1.98 5.90 22.81
N THR A 284 2.96 5.51 21.98
CA THR A 284 4.29 6.11 21.97
C THR A 284 4.37 7.32 21.05
N TYR A 285 3.73 7.25 19.87
CA TYR A 285 3.94 8.25 18.81
C TYR A 285 2.69 9.06 18.46
N LEU A 286 1.46 8.54 18.60
CA LEU A 286 0.28 9.23 18.05
C LEU A 286 -0.58 9.94 19.09
N LYS A 287 -0.88 9.28 20.22
CA LYS A 287 -1.87 9.72 21.20
C LYS A 287 -1.59 11.11 21.79
N SER A 288 -0.33 11.50 21.92
CA SER A 288 0.11 12.77 22.53
C SER A 288 0.52 13.84 21.51
N ARG A 289 0.35 13.58 20.21
CA ARG A 289 0.68 14.56 19.17
C ARG A 289 -0.21 15.78 19.27
N LYS A 290 0.32 16.94 18.84
CA LYS A 290 -0.47 18.15 18.66
C LYS A 290 -1.53 17.98 17.57
N GLN A 291 -1.18 17.27 16.50
CA GLN A 291 -2.08 17.00 15.39
C GLN A 291 -3.05 15.89 15.74
N VAL A 292 -4.31 16.03 15.31
CA VAL A 292 -5.37 15.05 15.54
C VAL A 292 -4.92 13.68 15.06
N SER A 293 -5.00 12.70 15.96
CA SER A 293 -4.83 11.30 15.64
C SER A 293 -6.00 10.49 16.18
N THR A 294 -6.45 9.48 15.42
CA THR A 294 -7.54 8.57 15.81
C THR A 294 -7.10 7.12 15.66
N TYR A 295 -7.72 6.23 16.46
CA TYR A 295 -7.41 4.80 16.44
C TYR A 295 -8.68 3.97 16.44
N TRP A 296 -8.89 3.26 15.33
CA TRP A 296 -9.99 2.33 15.12
C TRP A 296 -9.50 0.89 15.12
N ARG A 297 -10.29 0.01 15.73
CA ARG A 297 -10.09 -1.44 15.67
C ARG A 297 -11.32 -2.11 15.08
N ILE A 298 -11.08 -3.12 14.24
CA ILE A 298 -12.13 -3.90 13.56
C ILE A 298 -11.99 -5.36 14.04
N PRO A 299 -12.78 -5.79 15.04
CA PRO A 299 -12.63 -7.12 15.66
C PRO A 299 -12.78 -8.30 14.69
N GLN A 300 -13.50 -8.10 13.58
CA GLN A 300 -13.82 -9.15 12.61
C GLN A 300 -12.90 -9.16 11.38
N ALA A 301 -11.91 -8.26 11.31
CA ALA A 301 -10.97 -8.19 10.20
C ALA A 301 -9.61 -8.76 10.59
N ASN A 302 -8.95 -9.39 9.61
CA ASN A 302 -7.58 -9.87 9.69
C ASN A 302 -6.62 -8.81 9.10
N HIS A 303 -5.49 -9.23 8.53
CA HIS A 303 -4.46 -8.37 7.96
C HIS A 303 -5.02 -7.48 6.85
N TYR A 304 -5.77 -8.03 5.90
CA TYR A 304 -6.32 -7.27 4.77
C TYR A 304 -7.74 -6.74 5.07
N LEU A 305 -7.86 -5.81 6.02
CA LEU A 305 -9.16 -5.20 6.41
C LEU A 305 -9.94 -4.57 5.24
N GLN A 306 -9.24 -4.08 4.22
CA GLN A 306 -9.82 -3.53 3.00
C GLN A 306 -10.55 -4.57 2.15
N ASN A 307 -10.33 -5.86 2.41
CA ASN A 307 -11.04 -6.99 1.79
C ASN A 307 -12.02 -7.65 2.78
N ASP A 308 -11.68 -7.74 4.06
CA ASP A 308 -12.55 -8.38 5.05
C ASP A 308 -13.76 -7.51 5.42
N ALA A 309 -13.59 -6.19 5.45
CA ALA A 309 -14.61 -5.25 5.89
C ALA A 309 -14.61 -3.91 5.10
N PRO A 310 -14.63 -3.92 3.75
CA PRO A 310 -14.50 -2.71 2.93
C PRO A 310 -15.51 -1.61 3.31
N HIS A 311 -16.78 -1.95 3.55
CA HIS A 311 -17.80 -0.99 3.97
C HIS A 311 -17.51 -0.32 5.33
N VAL A 312 -16.95 -1.07 6.28
CA VAL A 312 -16.58 -0.55 7.61
C VAL A 312 -15.40 0.41 7.47
N VAL A 313 -14.39 0.01 6.68
CA VAL A 313 -13.22 0.84 6.40
C VAL A 313 -13.64 2.12 5.68
N ALA A 314 -14.50 2.04 4.67
CA ALA A 314 -15.04 3.20 3.96
C ALA A 314 -15.82 4.13 4.90
N SER A 315 -16.61 3.58 5.83
CA SER A 315 -17.35 4.36 6.83
C SER A 315 -16.41 5.13 7.78
N ILE A 316 -15.32 4.50 8.22
CA ILE A 316 -14.28 5.15 9.04
C ILE A 316 -13.62 6.28 8.24
N VAL A 317 -13.17 6.00 7.01
CA VAL A 317 -12.56 7.01 6.12
C VAL A 317 -13.49 8.21 5.94
N ASN A 318 -14.77 7.96 5.66
CA ASN A 318 -15.79 8.99 5.53
C ASN A 318 -15.96 9.84 6.79
N SER A 319 -15.98 9.20 7.97
CA SER A 319 -16.09 9.89 9.26
C SER A 319 -14.90 10.83 9.50
N GLU A 320 -13.68 10.34 9.26
CA GLU A 320 -12.45 11.10 9.51
C GLU A 320 -12.30 12.28 8.54
N LEU A 321 -12.56 12.06 7.24
CA LEU A 321 -12.41 13.10 6.22
C LEU A 321 -13.52 14.17 6.29
N ARG A 322 -14.76 13.80 6.63
CA ARG A 322 -15.83 14.79 6.85
C ARG A 322 -15.59 15.63 8.11
N SER A 323 -15.13 15.00 9.19
CA SER A 323 -14.78 15.72 10.42
C SER A 323 -13.66 16.74 10.20
N ALA A 324 -12.68 16.44 9.33
CA ALA A 324 -11.64 17.38 8.96
C ALA A 324 -12.17 18.60 8.17
N ASN A 325 -13.08 18.39 7.21
CA ASN A 325 -13.71 19.48 6.45
C ASN A 325 -14.63 20.35 7.33
N ASP A 326 -15.35 19.74 8.27
CA ASP A 326 -16.15 20.48 9.24
C ASP A 326 -15.28 21.22 10.27
N LEU A 327 -14.04 20.79 10.53
CA LEU A 327 -13.11 21.52 11.42
C LEU A 327 -12.56 22.79 10.74
N ASP A 328 -12.37 22.78 9.41
CA ASP A 328 -12.08 24.00 8.65
C ASP A 328 -13.26 24.99 8.68
N LEU A 329 -14.50 24.49 8.74
CA LEU A 329 -15.70 25.30 8.95
C LEU A 329 -15.93 25.69 10.43
N ARG A 330 -15.50 24.86 11.39
CA ARG A 330 -15.64 25.05 12.85
C ARG A 330 -14.54 25.87 13.50
N ASN A 331 -13.66 26.52 12.72
CA ASN A 331 -13.02 27.76 13.19
C ASN A 331 -14.06 28.88 13.43
N GLU A 332 -15.34 28.66 13.08
CA GLU A 332 -16.50 29.28 13.69
C GLU A 332 -17.29 28.26 14.54
N GLU A 333 -16.98 28.23 15.83
CA GLU A 333 -17.77 27.66 16.94
C GLU A 333 -17.99 26.12 17.08
N ALA A 334 -17.75 25.69 18.33
CA ALA A 334 -18.40 24.63 19.09
C ALA A 334 -17.84 23.19 19.07
N TYR A 335 -17.26 22.86 20.23
CA TYR A 335 -17.05 21.55 20.84
C TYR A 335 -18.22 20.57 20.66
N ARG A 336 -17.93 19.30 20.37
CA ARG A 336 -18.74 18.15 20.84
C ARG A 336 -17.88 16.95 21.23
N VAL A 337 -18.23 16.42 22.39
CA VAL A 337 -17.80 15.14 22.98
C VAL A 337 -18.66 14.03 22.41
N PHE A 338 -18.06 12.88 22.09
CA PHE A 338 -18.67 11.57 22.24
C PHE A 338 -17.71 10.65 22.98
#